data_AF-A0A3D4F0G0-F1
#
_entry.id   AF-A0A3D4F0G0-F1
#
_cell.length_a   1.000
_cell.length_b   1.000
_cell.length_c   1.000
_cell.angle_alpha   90.00
_cell.angle_beta   90.00
_cell.angle_gamma   90.00
#
_symmetry.space_group_name_H-M   'P 1'
#
loop_
_entity.id
_entity.type
_entity.pdbx_description
1 polymer ?
#
loop_
_entity_poly.entity_id
_entity_poly.type
_entity_poly.pdbx_seq_one_letter_code
_entity_poly.pdbx_strand_id
1 'polypeptide(L)'
;MSNLIAATDLGVLPYFVLGAYLIMLLGLGFAGLIKSRAAQDAEADYYLAGRGQGLLVTSLTIMATYFSGFAILTFPGWVYSDGIAPMLFALNLPVAAAGIYLLGNRIRKLGQEHGHITPADLISHHYGDSRMLRFLVALVGALYVIPYVVIQIKAG
;
A
#
# COMPACT_ATOMS: atom_id res chain seq x y z
N MET A 1 39.45 0.19 23.10
CA MET A 1 38.34 -0.81 23.11
C MET A 1 37.26 -0.45 24.14
N SER A 2 36.94 0.84 24.36
CA SER A 2 36.01 1.27 25.42
C SER A 2 34.80 2.08 24.93
N ASN A 3 34.66 2.36 23.62
CA ASN A 3 33.58 3.22 23.10
C ASN A 3 32.54 2.49 22.23
N LEU A 4 32.58 1.16 22.14
CA LEU A 4 31.56 0.39 21.39
C LEU A 4 30.29 0.09 22.20
N ILE A 5 30.30 0.32 23.53
CA ILE A 5 29.17 0.04 24.43
C ILE A 5 28.23 1.25 24.57
N ALA A 6 28.68 2.46 24.19
CA ALA A 6 27.84 3.66 24.25
C ALA A 6 26.80 3.75 23.12
N ALA A 7 26.91 2.91 22.08
CA ALA A 7 26.01 2.91 20.92
C ALA A 7 24.71 2.10 21.15
N THR A 8 24.57 1.41 22.28
CA THR A 8 23.50 0.42 22.51
C THR A 8 22.53 0.75 23.64
N ASP A 9 22.63 1.92 24.26
CA ASP A 9 21.63 2.37 25.23
C ASP A 9 20.72 3.43 24.60
N LEU A 10 19.78 2.97 23.77
CA LEU A 10 18.69 3.78 23.22
C LEU A 10 17.74 4.32 24.31
N GLY A 11 17.96 3.95 25.57
CA GLY A 11 17.09 4.26 26.70
C GLY A 11 15.74 3.53 26.61
N VAL A 12 14.87 3.78 27.59
CA VAL A 12 13.55 3.12 27.66
C VAL A 12 12.52 3.79 26.73
N LEU A 13 12.78 5.03 26.31
CA LEU A 13 11.85 5.85 25.53
C LEU A 13 11.44 5.24 24.18
N PRO A 14 12.36 4.73 23.33
CA PRO A 14 11.99 4.17 22.03
C PRO A 14 11.09 2.94 22.15
N TYR A 15 11.32 2.10 23.16
CA TYR A 15 10.46 0.94 23.44
C TYR A 15 9.05 1.36 23.85
N PHE A 16 8.92 2.43 24.64
CA PHE A 16 7.62 2.96 25.04
C PHE A 16 6.85 3.55 23.84
N VAL A 17 7.54 4.33 23.00
CA VAL A 17 6.95 4.89 21.77
C VAL A 17 6.53 3.79 20.80
N LEU A 18 7.38 2.79 20.58
CA LEU A 18 7.08 1.64 19.73
C LEU A 18 5.90 0.83 20.28
N GLY A 19 5.88 0.56 21.59
CA GLY A 19 4.78 -0.14 22.25
C GLY A 19 3.45 0.61 22.12
N ALA A 20 3.44 1.92 22.38
CA ALA A 20 2.27 2.76 22.20
C ALA A 20 1.78 2.78 20.75
N TYR A 21 2.69 2.88 19.78
CA TYR A 21 2.37 2.82 18.35
C TYR A 21 1.73 1.49 17.95
N LEU A 22 2.30 0.35 18.37
CA LEU A 22 1.75 -0.97 18.07
C LEU A 22 0.37 -1.17 18.71
N ILE A 23 0.18 -0.75 19.97
CA ILE A 23 -1.13 -0.81 20.65
C ILE A 23 -2.16 0.05 19.90
N MET A 24 -1.78 1.25 19.46
CA MET A 24 -2.65 2.12 18.67
C MET A 24 -3.05 1.44 17.35
N LEU A 25 -2.10 0.85 16.62
CA LEU A 25 -2.39 0.14 15.36
C LEU A 25 -3.31 -1.05 15.57
N LEU A 26 -3.08 -1.86 16.61
CA LEU A 26 -3.93 -2.99 16.96
C LEU A 26 -5.33 -2.53 17.36
N GLY A 27 -5.43 -1.45 18.14
CA GLY A 27 -6.72 -0.85 18.53
C GLY A 27 -7.52 -0.36 17.33
N LEU A 28 -6.87 0.34 16.39
CA LEU A 28 -7.50 0.77 15.14
C LEU A 28 -7.92 -0.43 14.26
N GLY A 29 -7.07 -1.45 14.16
CA GLY A 29 -7.38 -2.67 13.42
C GLY A 29 -8.57 -3.43 14.01
N PHE A 30 -8.63 -3.55 15.33
CA PHE A 30 -9.74 -4.21 16.03
C PHE A 30 -11.06 -3.42 15.89
N ALA A 31 -11.02 -2.10 16.04
CA ALA A 31 -12.17 -1.24 15.81
C ALA A 31 -12.68 -1.34 14.36
N GLY A 32 -11.76 -1.35 13.39
CA GLY A 32 -12.08 -1.56 11.97
C GLY A 32 -12.72 -2.91 11.70
N LEU A 33 -12.21 -3.99 12.30
CA LEU A 33 -12.76 -5.33 12.16
C LEU A 33 -14.19 -5.45 12.71
N ILE A 34 -14.46 -4.89 13.89
CA ILE A 34 -15.80 -4.87 14.49
C ILE A 34 -16.78 -4.15 13.57
N LYS A 35 -16.38 -2.98 13.06
CA LYS A 35 -17.21 -2.18 12.16
C LYS A 35 -17.51 -2.92 10.85
N SER A 36 -16.50 -3.54 10.24
CA SER A 36 -16.65 -4.28 8.99
C SER A 36 -17.54 -5.51 9.13
N ARG A 37 -17.50 -6.20 10.27
CA ARG A 37 -18.41 -7.33 10.56
C ARG A 37 -19.86 -6.93 10.76
N ALA A 38 -20.11 -5.68 11.16
CA ALA A 38 -21.46 -5.15 11.34
C ALA A 38 -22.05 -4.57 10.03
N ALA A 39 -21.25 -4.49 8.95
CA ALA A 39 -21.69 -3.97 7.67
C ALA A 39 -22.55 -4.99 6.90
N GLN A 40 -23.51 -4.48 6.11
CA GLN A 40 -24.41 -5.31 5.30
C GLN A 40 -23.67 -6.05 4.17
N ASP A 41 -22.65 -5.42 3.56
CA ASP A 41 -21.73 -6.02 2.59
C ASP A 41 -20.31 -6.04 3.17
N ALA A 42 -19.99 -7.10 3.91
CA ALA A 42 -18.71 -7.23 4.59
C ALA A 42 -17.50 -7.17 3.64
N GLU A 43 -17.60 -7.72 2.42
CA GLU A 43 -16.51 -7.70 1.43
C GLU A 43 -16.27 -6.29 0.89
N ALA A 44 -17.32 -5.57 0.50
CA ALA A 44 -17.20 -4.19 0.02
C ALA A 44 -16.77 -3.23 1.13
N ASP A 45 -17.20 -3.46 2.38
CA ASP A 45 -16.74 -2.66 3.51
C ASP A 45 -15.26 -2.92 3.81
N TYR A 46 -14.83 -4.18 3.78
CA TYR A 46 -13.44 -4.56 4.03
C TYR A 46 -12.47 -4.06 2.95
N TYR A 47 -12.79 -4.27 1.67
CA TYR A 47 -11.88 -3.93 0.56
C TYR A 47 -12.04 -2.50 0.05
N LEU A 48 -13.22 -1.91 0.15
CA LEU A 48 -13.54 -0.59 -0.44
C LEU A 48 -13.95 0.45 0.60
N ALA A 49 -13.88 0.13 1.90
CA ALA A 49 -14.35 1.01 2.98
C ALA A 49 -15.79 1.50 2.75
N GLY A 50 -16.65 0.61 2.24
CA GLY A 50 -18.06 0.87 1.94
C GLY A 50 -18.25 1.87 0.78
N ARG A 51 -17.21 2.10 -0.03
CA ARG A 51 -17.15 3.08 -1.14
C ARG A 51 -17.33 4.54 -0.69
N GLY A 52 -17.34 4.79 0.62
CA GLY A 52 -17.61 6.09 1.25
C GLY A 52 -16.35 6.91 1.56
N GLN A 53 -15.15 6.39 1.29
CA GLN A 53 -13.92 7.16 1.50
C GLN A 53 -13.88 8.41 0.62
N GLY A 54 -13.74 9.57 1.27
CA GLY A 54 -13.55 10.85 0.61
C GLY A 54 -12.22 10.95 -0.14
N LEU A 55 -12.12 11.91 -1.05
CA LEU A 55 -10.92 12.11 -1.88
C LEU A 55 -9.66 12.34 -1.04
N LEU A 56 -9.73 13.15 0.01
CA LEU A 56 -8.58 13.46 0.86
C LEU A 56 -8.01 12.18 1.52
N VAL A 57 -8.87 11.38 2.16
CA VAL A 57 -8.46 10.13 2.80
C VAL A 57 -7.89 9.16 1.77
N THR A 58 -8.56 9.01 0.63
CA THR A 58 -8.09 8.15 -0.48
C THR A 58 -6.70 8.58 -0.97
N SER A 59 -6.50 9.87 -1.20
CA SER A 59 -5.21 10.42 -1.65
C SER A 59 -4.10 10.20 -0.62
N LEU A 60 -4.38 10.44 0.67
CA LEU A 60 -3.42 10.19 1.74
C LEU A 60 -3.06 8.71 1.85
N THR A 61 -4.03 7.80 1.72
CA THR A 61 -3.78 6.35 1.73
C THR A 61 -2.93 5.92 0.53
N ILE A 62 -3.20 6.46 -0.66
CA ILE A 62 -2.38 6.21 -1.85
C ILE A 62 -0.94 6.70 -1.61
N MET A 63 -0.76 7.92 -1.10
CA MET A 63 0.57 8.46 -0.80
C MET A 63 1.29 7.62 0.25
N ALA A 64 0.63 7.23 1.34
CA ALA A 64 1.20 6.38 2.38
C ALA A 64 1.63 5.00 1.83
N THR A 65 0.86 4.44 0.89
CA THR A 65 1.22 3.19 0.22
C THR A 65 2.44 3.35 -0.68
N TYR A 66 2.55 4.51 -1.34
CA TYR A 66 3.60 4.80 -2.30
C TYR A 66 4.94 5.14 -1.62
N PHE A 67 4.90 5.88 -0.51
CA PHE A 67 6.05 6.13 0.36
C PHE A 67 6.24 4.99 1.37
N SER A 68 6.66 3.83 0.84
CA SER A 68 6.98 2.64 1.64
C SER A 68 8.42 2.65 2.19
N GLY A 69 8.79 1.58 2.91
CA GLY A 69 10.16 1.38 3.42
C GLY A 69 11.24 1.49 2.34
N PHE A 70 10.94 1.12 1.08
CA PHE A 70 11.87 1.31 -0.02
C PHE A 70 12.28 2.78 -0.22
N ALA A 71 11.32 3.70 -0.15
CA ALA A 71 11.58 5.12 -0.39
C ALA A 71 12.42 5.76 0.72
N ILE A 72 12.26 5.29 1.96
CA ILE A 72 12.91 5.87 3.14
C ILE A 72 14.26 5.22 3.42
N LEU A 73 14.38 3.89 3.27
CA LEU A 73 15.56 3.13 3.69
C LEU A 73 16.41 2.67 2.51
N THR A 74 15.79 2.10 1.47
CA THR A 74 16.53 1.54 0.32
C THR A 74 17.06 2.63 -0.62
N PHE A 75 16.22 3.61 -0.96
CA PHE A 75 16.55 4.61 -1.97
C PHE A 75 17.78 5.47 -1.59
N PRO A 76 17.91 5.99 -0.35
CA PRO A 76 19.12 6.72 0.04
C PRO A 76 20.37 5.87 0.05
N GLY A 77 20.28 4.60 0.50
CA GLY A 77 21.41 3.66 0.48
C GLY A 77 21.88 3.34 -0.94
N TRP A 78 20.94 3.26 -1.89
CA TRP A 78 21.25 3.05 -3.30
C TRP A 78 21.95 4.27 -3.91
N VAL A 79 21.45 5.48 -3.64
CA VAL A 79 22.09 6.74 -4.05
C VAL A 79 23.49 6.89 -3.44
N TYR A 80 23.67 6.49 -2.18
CA TYR A 80 24.98 6.54 -1.52
C TYR A 80 26.00 5.61 -2.20
N SER A 81 25.56 4.46 -2.70
CA SER A 81 26.45 3.45 -3.30
C SER A 81 26.76 3.72 -4.77
N ASP A 82 25.74 4.08 -5.57
CA ASP A 82 25.83 4.21 -7.03
C ASP A 82 25.84 5.68 -7.52
N GLY A 83 25.86 6.63 -6.59
CA GLY A 83 25.89 8.06 -6.89
C GLY A 83 24.53 8.60 -7.36
N ILE A 84 24.53 9.50 -8.35
CA ILE A 84 23.31 10.24 -8.73
C ILE A 84 22.40 9.50 -9.72
N ALA A 85 22.87 8.42 -10.35
CA ALA A 85 22.11 7.70 -11.38
C ALA A 85 20.76 7.15 -10.87
N PRO A 86 20.65 6.58 -9.64
CA PRO A 86 19.37 6.17 -9.06
C PRO A 86 18.37 7.32 -8.86
N MET A 87 18.81 8.58 -8.84
CA MET A 87 17.91 9.74 -8.70
C MET A 87 16.92 9.84 -9.86
N LEU A 88 17.27 9.33 -11.04
CA LEU A 88 16.33 9.24 -12.17
C LEU A 88 15.15 8.31 -11.87
N PHE A 89 15.32 7.32 -10.98
CA PHE A 89 14.23 6.45 -10.56
C PHE A 89 13.13 7.22 -9.81
N ALA A 90 13.46 8.35 -9.19
CA ALA A 90 12.48 9.23 -8.55
C ALA A 90 11.49 9.84 -9.57
N LEU A 91 11.80 9.86 -10.87
CA LEU A 91 10.86 10.27 -11.92
C LEU A 91 9.65 9.33 -12.05
N ASN A 92 9.73 8.09 -11.55
CA ASN A 92 8.56 7.22 -11.45
C ASN A 92 7.50 7.82 -10.52
N LEU A 93 7.87 8.66 -9.54
CA LEU A 93 6.93 9.25 -8.61
C LEU A 93 5.90 10.15 -9.30
N PRO A 94 6.29 11.21 -10.04
CA PRO A 94 5.35 12.06 -10.74
C PRO A 94 4.59 11.32 -11.86
N VAL A 95 5.22 10.35 -12.53
CA VAL A 95 4.55 9.57 -13.59
C VAL A 95 3.42 8.71 -13.00
N ALA A 96 3.66 8.00 -11.91
CA ALA A 96 2.61 7.22 -11.24
C ALA A 96 1.52 8.13 -10.66
N ALA A 97 1.89 9.26 -10.05
CA ALA A 97 0.94 10.24 -9.55
C ALA A 97 0.03 10.78 -10.67
N ALA A 98 0.60 11.09 -11.84
CA ALA A 98 -0.17 11.49 -13.02
C ALA A 98 -1.11 10.37 -13.50
N GLY A 99 -0.63 9.11 -13.55
CA GLY A 99 -1.46 7.95 -13.88
C GLY A 99 -2.66 7.80 -12.95
N ILE A 100 -2.44 7.93 -11.63
CA ILE A 100 -3.51 7.87 -10.63
C ILE A 100 -4.47 9.04 -10.78
N TYR A 101 -3.97 10.25 -11.01
CA TYR A 101 -4.81 11.43 -11.19
C TYR A 101 -5.71 11.31 -12.43
N LEU A 102 -5.15 10.84 -13.55
CA LEU A 102 -5.87 10.72 -14.83
C LEU A 102 -6.84 9.53 -14.86
N LEU A 103 -6.41 8.37 -14.37
CA LEU A 103 -7.16 7.12 -14.49
C LEU A 103 -7.98 6.79 -13.23
N GLY A 104 -7.54 7.23 -12.05
CA GLY A 104 -8.12 6.84 -10.76
C GLY A 104 -9.59 7.22 -10.64
N ASN A 105 -9.97 8.43 -11.07
CA ASN A 105 -11.39 8.84 -11.05
C ASN A 105 -12.25 8.00 -12.00
N ARG A 106 -11.73 7.62 -13.17
CA ARG A 106 -12.46 6.77 -14.12
C ARG A 106 -12.62 5.36 -13.57
N ILE A 107 -11.55 4.78 -13.02
CA ILE A 107 -11.57 3.46 -12.38
C ILE A 107 -12.53 3.44 -11.20
N ARG A 108 -12.52 4.49 -10.34
CA ARG A 108 -13.44 4.62 -9.21
C ARG A 108 -14.90 4.64 -9.65
N LYS A 109 -15.23 5.44 -10.67
CA LYS A 109 -16.60 5.50 -11.22
C LYS A 109 -17.04 4.15 -11.79
N LEU A 110 -16.21 3.52 -12.62
CA LEU A 110 -16.51 2.24 -13.23
C LEU A 110 -16.69 1.14 -12.18
N GLY A 111 -15.87 1.15 -11.13
CA GLY A 111 -16.03 0.25 -10.00
C GLY A 111 -17.31 0.49 -9.20
N GLN A 112 -17.78 1.73 -9.08
CA GLN A 112 -19.06 2.06 -8.41
C GLN A 112 -20.27 1.67 -9.25
N GLU A 113 -20.22 1.86 -10.56
CA GLU A 113 -21.32 1.58 -11.49
C GLU A 113 -21.56 0.08 -11.67
N HIS A 114 -20.50 -0.71 -11.82
CA HIS A 114 -20.60 -2.15 -12.09
C HIS A 114 -20.32 -3.04 -10.89
N GLY A 115 -20.14 -2.45 -9.70
CA GLY A 115 -19.91 -3.22 -8.47
C GLY A 115 -18.56 -3.96 -8.41
N HIS A 116 -17.59 -3.63 -9.26
CA HIS A 116 -16.28 -4.28 -9.24
C HIS A 116 -15.55 -4.08 -7.90
N ILE A 117 -14.92 -5.14 -7.41
CA ILE A 117 -14.13 -5.15 -6.17
C ILE A 117 -12.64 -5.32 -6.52
N THR A 118 -12.33 -6.16 -7.51
CA THR A 118 -10.94 -6.44 -7.89
C THR A 118 -10.57 -5.83 -9.25
N PRO A 119 -9.27 -5.53 -9.50
CA PRO A 119 -8.80 -5.14 -10.82
C PRO A 119 -9.05 -6.23 -11.89
N ALA A 120 -9.07 -7.50 -11.48
CA ALA A 120 -9.37 -8.61 -12.37
C ALA A 120 -10.82 -8.54 -12.88
N ASP A 121 -11.78 -8.19 -12.02
CA ASP A 121 -13.19 -8.00 -12.40
C ASP A 121 -13.34 -6.85 -13.40
N LEU A 122 -12.68 -5.73 -13.11
CA LEU A 122 -12.68 -4.54 -13.96
C LEU A 122 -12.17 -4.86 -15.38
N ILE A 123 -11.02 -5.56 -15.45
CA ILE A 123 -10.39 -5.90 -16.71
C ILE A 123 -11.21 -6.97 -17.44
N SER A 124 -11.68 -8.02 -16.77
CA SER A 124 -12.48 -9.05 -17.43
C SER A 124 -13.77 -8.48 -18.00
N HIS A 125 -14.44 -7.58 -17.27
CA HIS A 125 -15.67 -6.93 -17.72
C HIS A 125 -15.43 -6.07 -18.97
N HIS A 126 -14.32 -5.31 -19.00
CA HIS A 126 -13.96 -4.50 -20.16
C HIS A 126 -13.75 -5.32 -21.45
N TYR A 127 -13.31 -6.58 -21.32
CA TYR A 127 -13.04 -7.49 -22.45
C TYR A 127 -14.13 -8.56 -22.65
N GLY A 128 -15.36 -8.32 -22.20
CA GLY A 128 -16.51 -9.21 -22.46
C GLY A 128 -16.64 -10.37 -21.48
N ASP A 129 -16.33 -10.15 -20.20
CA ASP A 129 -16.49 -11.09 -19.09
C ASP A 129 -15.76 -12.44 -19.26
N SER A 130 -14.59 -12.41 -19.89
CA SER A 130 -13.74 -13.59 -20.04
C SER A 130 -13.24 -14.12 -18.69
N ARG A 131 -13.73 -15.32 -18.29
CA ARG A 131 -13.30 -16.01 -17.06
C ARG A 131 -11.80 -16.34 -17.07
N MET A 132 -11.25 -16.68 -18.23
CA MET A 132 -9.82 -16.99 -18.37
C MET A 132 -8.97 -15.73 -18.12
N LEU A 133 -9.39 -14.59 -18.67
CA LEU A 133 -8.71 -13.32 -18.44
C LEU A 133 -8.75 -12.91 -16.97
N ARG A 134 -9.92 -13.06 -16.32
CA ARG A 134 -10.08 -12.80 -14.88
C ARG A 134 -9.10 -13.64 -14.05
N PHE A 135 -9.01 -14.94 -14.34
CA PHE A 135 -8.09 -15.84 -13.65
C PHE A 135 -6.62 -15.45 -13.88
N LEU A 136 -6.23 -15.16 -15.12
CA LEU A 136 -4.86 -14.76 -15.44
C LEU A 136 -4.46 -13.47 -14.74
N VAL A 137 -5.32 -12.45 -14.74
CA VAL A 137 -5.05 -11.17 -14.06
C VAL A 137 -4.93 -11.39 -12.55
N ALA A 138 -5.84 -12.17 -11.96
CA ALA A 138 -5.78 -12.50 -10.54
C ALA A 138 -4.51 -13.28 -10.18
N LEU A 139 -4.10 -14.24 -11.01
CA LEU A 139 -2.89 -15.04 -10.81
C LEU A 139 -1.62 -14.19 -10.90
N VAL A 140 -1.50 -13.35 -11.94
CA VAL A 140 -0.36 -12.44 -12.10
C VAL A 140 -0.28 -11.47 -10.93
N GLY A 141 -1.42 -10.91 -10.50
CA GLY A 141 -1.49 -10.04 -9.32
C GLY A 141 -1.04 -10.76 -8.05
N ALA A 142 -1.54 -11.97 -7.80
CA ALA A 142 -1.14 -12.76 -6.64
C ALA A 142 0.36 -13.12 -6.64
N LEU A 143 0.90 -13.50 -7.80
CA LEU A 143 2.33 -13.80 -7.95
C LEU A 143 3.20 -12.56 -7.78
N TYR A 144 2.73 -11.37 -8.16
CA TYR A 144 3.45 -10.11 -7.98
C TYR A 144 3.53 -9.66 -6.52
N VAL A 145 2.50 -9.95 -5.70
CA VAL A 145 2.49 -9.57 -4.28
C VAL A 145 3.64 -10.23 -3.50
N ILE A 146 4.00 -11.47 -3.84
CA ILE A 146 5.05 -12.23 -3.14
C ILE A 146 6.42 -11.52 -3.19
N PRO A 147 7.03 -11.27 -4.38
CA PRO A 147 8.32 -10.58 -4.45
C PRO A 147 8.22 -9.14 -3.91
N TYR A 148 7.09 -8.47 -4.10
CA TYR A 148 6.88 -7.11 -3.57
C TYR A 148 7.00 -7.08 -2.03
N VAL A 149 6.32 -8.00 -1.33
CA VAL A 149 6.39 -8.11 0.13
C VAL A 149 7.81 -8.47 0.58
N VAL A 150 8.50 -9.37 -0.13
CA VAL A 150 9.89 -9.73 0.18
C VAL A 150 10.82 -8.51 0.08
N ILE A 151 10.68 -7.69 -0.95
CA ILE A 151 11.48 -6.47 -1.11
C ILE A 151 11.19 -5.48 0.03
N GLN A 152 9.92 -5.29 0.39
CA GLN A 152 9.53 -4.39 1.47
C GLN A 152 10.05 -4.83 2.84
N ILE A 153 9.98 -6.12 3.16
CA ILE A 153 10.50 -6.65 4.43
C ILE A 153 12.02 -6.56 4.48
N LYS A 154 12.73 -6.76 3.37
CA LYS A 154 14.19 -6.58 3.31
C LYS A 154 14.61 -5.11 3.38
N ALA A 155 13.73 -4.21 2.96
CA ALA A 155 13.97 -2.77 2.97
C ALA A 155 13.80 -2.16 4.37
N GLY A 156 12.88 -2.71 5.19
CA GLY A 156 12.60 -2.31 6.57
C GLY A 156 13.60 -2.89 7.56
#